data_AF-A0A7C5HE60-F1
#
_entry.id   AF-A0A7C5HE60-F1
#
_cell.length_a   1.000
_cell.length_b   1.000
_cell.length_c   1.000
_cell.angle_alpha   90.00
_cell.angle_beta   90.00
_cell.angle_gamma   90.00
#
_symmetry.space_group_name_H-M   'P 1'
#
loop_
_entity.id
_entity.type
_entity.pdbx_description
1 polymer ?
#
loop_
_entity_poly.entity_id
_entity_poly.type
_entity_poly.pdbx_seq_one_letter_code
_entity_poly.pdbx_strand_id
1 'polypeptide(L)'
;MLDSTFDRLADAALLFGVALLYLRTREWVNIVLAFLALVGSFLTSYTRARAEGLGIACPVGLFTRAERVIILALGLLLDQVLIALAVLTGLAFFTVGQRLVYVWQKTRGG
;
A
#
# COMPACT_ATOMS: atom_id res chain seq x y z
N MET A 1 -15.16 9.36 -5.03
CA MET A 1 -13.97 9.77 -5.82
C MET A 1 -13.13 10.82 -5.09
N LEU A 2 -13.70 11.90 -4.55
CA LEU A 2 -12.96 12.85 -3.72
C LEU A 2 -12.38 12.20 -2.45
N ASP A 3 -13.22 11.50 -1.69
CA ASP A 3 -12.85 10.81 -0.44
C ASP A 3 -11.66 9.83 -0.63
N SER A 4 -11.78 8.94 -1.62
CA SER A 4 -10.73 7.98 -1.99
C SER A 4 -9.43 8.60 -2.53
N THR A 5 -9.45 9.86 -2.97
CA THR A 5 -8.25 10.56 -3.47
C THR A 5 -7.52 11.27 -2.33
N PHE A 6 -8.27 11.92 -1.44
CA PHE A 6 -7.72 12.51 -0.22
C PHE A 6 -7.10 11.45 0.70
N ASP A 7 -7.69 10.24 0.76
CA ASP A 7 -7.11 9.12 1.48
C ASP A 7 -5.73 8.72 0.97
N ARG A 8 -5.55 8.70 -0.36
CA ARG A 8 -4.24 8.38 -0.97
C ARG A 8 -3.23 9.50 -0.73
N LEU A 9 -3.70 10.75 -0.73
CA LEU A 9 -2.84 11.90 -0.43
C LEU A 9 -2.37 11.85 1.02
N ALA A 10 -3.24 11.47 1.96
CA ALA A 10 -2.90 11.28 3.36
C ALA A 10 -1.88 10.15 3.57
N ASP A 11 -2.11 8.98 2.95
CA ASP A 11 -1.15 7.86 2.96
C ASP A 11 0.21 8.28 2.39
N ALA A 12 0.21 9.04 1.28
CA ALA A 12 1.42 9.53 0.64
C ALA A 12 2.18 10.54 1.51
N ALA A 13 1.47 11.50 2.10
CA ALA A 13 2.06 12.49 3.00
C ALA A 13 2.69 11.83 4.23
N LEU A 14 2.04 10.80 4.78
CA LEU A 14 2.54 10.08 5.95
C LEU A 14 3.82 9.28 5.62
N LEU A 15 3.81 8.50 4.54
CA LEU A 15 5.00 7.74 4.12
C LEU A 15 6.15 8.67 3.69
N PHE A 16 5.83 9.82 3.09
CA PHE A 16 6.82 10.85 2.75
C PHE A 16 7.43 11.49 4.01
N GLY A 17 6.61 11.79 5.02
CA GLY A 17 7.09 12.29 6.32
C GLY A 17 8.03 11.31 7.02
N VAL A 18 7.70 10.01 6.99
CA VAL A 18 8.58 8.93 7.49
C VAL A 18 9.90 8.91 6.72
N ALA A 19 9.86 8.97 5.39
CA ALA A 19 11.08 9.00 4.58
C ALA A 19 11.97 10.22 4.89
N LEU A 20 11.38 11.41 5.12
CA LEU A 20 12.11 12.62 5.50
C LEU A 20 12.77 12.50 6.89
N LEU A 21 12.10 11.86 7.85
CA LEU A 21 12.67 11.60 9.18
C LEU A 21 13.96 10.76 9.07
N TYR A 22 13.91 9.69 8.28
CA TYR A 22 15.05 8.77 8.08
C TYR A 22 16.12 9.31 7.13
N LEU A 23 15.83 10.36 6.36
CA LEU A 23 16.82 11.05 5.54
C LEU A 23 17.90 11.72 6.42
N ARG A 24 17.52 12.21 7.60
CA ARG A 24 18.44 12.84 8.56
C ARG A 24 19.37 11.82 9.21
N THR A 25 18.90 10.61 9.48
CA THR A 25 19.67 9.52 10.10
C THR A 25 20.43 8.66 9.07
N ARG A 26 20.25 8.92 7.77
CA ARG A 26 20.86 8.18 6.64
C ARG A 26 20.53 6.69 6.63
N GLU A 27 19.37 6.32 7.14
CA GLU A 27 18.90 4.93 7.13
C GLU A 27 18.23 4.58 5.80
N TRP A 28 19.06 4.32 4.78
CA TRP A 28 18.63 4.07 3.41
C TRP A 28 17.61 2.93 3.27
N VAL A 29 17.71 1.89 4.10
CA VAL A 29 16.77 0.75 4.07
C VAL A 29 15.34 1.22 4.38
N ASN A 30 15.17 2.04 5.41
CA ASN A 30 13.85 2.57 5.81
C ASN A 30 13.27 3.51 4.75
N ILE A 31 14.13 4.31 4.10
CA ILE A 31 13.72 5.18 2.99
C ILE A 31 13.22 4.35 1.80
N VAL A 32 13.97 3.31 1.41
CA VAL A 32 13.57 2.42 0.30
C VAL A 32 12.28 1.68 0.63
N LEU A 33 12.12 1.17 1.85
CA LEU A 33 10.88 0.51 2.28
C LEU A 33 9.69 1.47 2.30
N ALA A 34 9.85 2.71 2.78
CA ALA A 34 8.79 3.72 2.73
C ALA A 34 8.38 4.04 1.29
N PHE A 35 9.33 4.13 0.37
CA PHE A 35 9.05 4.33 -1.05
C PHE A 35 8.33 3.12 -1.68
N LEU A 36 8.75 1.90 -1.37
CA LEU A 36 8.09 0.69 -1.86
C LEU A 36 6.67 0.55 -1.30
N ALA A 37 6.45 0.87 -0.02
CA ALA A 37 5.12 0.91 0.58
C ALA A 37 4.20 1.93 -0.13
N LEU A 38 4.76 3.07 -0.52
CA LEU A 38 4.04 4.11 -1.28
C LEU A 38 3.63 3.57 -2.65
N VAL A 39 4.57 3.00 -3.39
CA VAL A 39 4.32 2.37 -4.70
C VAL A 39 3.26 1.28 -4.59
N GLY A 40 3.34 0.41 -3.57
CA GLY A 40 2.32 -0.61 -3.29
C GLY A 40 0.93 -0.03 -3.00
N SER A 41 0.85 1.10 -2.28
CA SER A 41 -0.40 1.84 -2.05
C SER A 41 -1.05 2.28 -3.37
N PHE A 42 -0.26 2.85 -4.28
CA PHE A 42 -0.77 3.28 -5.59
C PHE A 42 -1.16 2.10 -6.49
N LEU A 43 -0.37 1.01 -6.49
CA LEU A 43 -0.64 -0.17 -7.32
C LEU A 43 -1.91 -0.92 -6.92
N THR A 44 -2.15 -1.15 -5.62
CA THR A 44 -3.40 -1.80 -5.17
C THR A 44 -4.62 -1.01 -5.65
N SER A 45 -4.54 0.30 -5.50
CA SER A 45 -5.50 1.28 -5.96
C SER A 45 -5.73 1.32 -7.47
N TYR A 46 -4.65 1.27 -8.25
CA TYR A 46 -4.70 1.28 -9.72
C TYR A 46 -5.26 -0.02 -10.28
N THR A 47 -4.80 -1.17 -9.77
CA THR A 47 -5.27 -2.50 -10.21
C THR A 47 -6.77 -2.67 -10.00
N ARG A 48 -7.32 -2.17 -8.89
CA ARG A 48 -8.77 -2.13 -8.65
C ARG A 48 -9.51 -1.28 -9.69
N ALA A 49 -9.07 -0.04 -9.89
CA ALA A 49 -9.71 0.86 -10.85
C ALA A 49 -9.66 0.29 -12.28
N ARG A 50 -8.55 -0.37 -12.65
CA ARG A 50 -8.39 -1.04 -13.95
C ARG A 50 -9.34 -2.24 -14.08
N ALA A 51 -9.49 -3.05 -13.03
CA ALA A 51 -10.43 -4.17 -13.02
C ALA A 51 -11.88 -3.71 -13.18
N GLU A 52 -12.28 -2.69 -12.42
CA GLU A 52 -13.62 -2.09 -12.51
C GLU A 52 -13.88 -1.48 -13.90
N GLY A 53 -12.86 -0.84 -14.50
CA GLY A 53 -12.93 -0.35 -15.89
C GLY A 53 -13.03 -1.44 -16.95
N LEU A 54 -12.66 -2.69 -16.64
CA LEU A 54 -12.87 -3.88 -17.48
C LEU A 54 -14.21 -4.57 -17.17
N GLY A 55 -15.07 -3.99 -16.31
CA GLY A 55 -16.34 -4.57 -15.88
C GLY A 55 -16.20 -5.70 -14.86
N ILE A 56 -15.01 -5.91 -14.28
CA ILE A 56 -14.75 -6.97 -13.31
C ILE A 56 -14.80 -6.38 -11.90
N ALA A 57 -15.82 -6.74 -11.13
CA ALA A 57 -15.89 -6.43 -9.72
C ALA A 57 -14.72 -7.10 -8.97
N CYS A 58 -13.90 -6.28 -8.30
CA CYS A 58 -12.74 -6.72 -7.52
C CYS A 58 -12.99 -6.49 -6.01
N PRO A 59 -13.77 -7.36 -5.33
CA PRO A 59 -13.97 -7.27 -3.88
C PRO A 59 -12.72 -7.70 -3.10
N VAL A 60 -11.75 -8.32 -3.78
CA VAL A 60 -10.56 -8.90 -3.17
C VAL A 60 -9.58 -7.81 -2.72
N GLY A 61 -9.14 -7.91 -1.48
CA GLY A 61 -8.13 -7.04 -0.88
C GLY A 61 -8.12 -7.22 0.63
N LEU A 62 -7.20 -8.03 1.13
CA LEU A 62 -7.02 -8.29 2.57
C LEU A 62 -6.52 -7.08 3.35
N PHE A 63 -6.11 -6.01 2.68
CA PHE A 63 -5.44 -4.89 3.30
C PHE A 63 -6.29 -3.62 3.21
N THR A 64 -7.01 -3.37 4.30
CA THR A 64 -7.87 -2.21 4.50
C THR A 64 -7.08 -1.02 5.05
N ARG A 65 -7.65 0.18 4.88
CA ARG A 65 -7.06 1.45 5.36
C ARG A 65 -6.76 1.42 6.86
N ALA A 66 -7.67 0.84 7.64
CA ALA A 66 -7.53 0.78 9.10
C ALA A 66 -6.28 -0.01 9.51
N GLU A 67 -6.04 -1.17 8.91
CA GLU A 67 -4.89 -2.02 9.22
C GLU A 67 -3.56 -1.33 8.91
N ARG A 68 -3.49 -0.58 7.80
CA ARG A 68 -2.29 0.18 7.43
C ARG A 68 -1.92 1.23 8.48
N VAL A 69 -2.91 2.00 8.92
CA VAL A 69 -2.72 3.05 9.94
C VAL A 69 -2.33 2.43 11.28
N ILE A 70 -2.96 1.32 11.68
CA ILE A 70 -2.64 0.61 12.92
C ILE A 70 -1.19 0.10 12.90
N ILE A 71 -0.75 -0.54 11.80
CA ILE A 71 0.61 -1.09 11.69
C ILE A 71 1.65 0.04 11.76
N LEU A 72 1.42 1.17 11.07
CA LEU A 72 2.31 2.33 11.16
C LEU A 72 2.34 2.94 12.55
N ALA A 73 1.17 3.11 13.18
CA ALA A 73 1.08 3.67 14.53
C ALA A 73 1.81 2.79 15.55
N LEU A 74 1.60 1.46 15.51
CA LEU A 74 2.31 0.51 16.36
C LEU A 74 3.81 0.50 16.09
N GLY A 75 4.23 0.54 14.82
CA GLY A 75 5.63 0.64 14.44
C GLY A 75 6.31 1.89 14.99
N LEU A 76 5.61 3.02 14.99
CA LEU A 76 6.12 4.28 15.51
C LEU A 76 6.16 4.29 17.05
N LEU A 77 5.13 3.76 17.71
CA LEU A 77 5.03 3.72 19.17
C LEU A 77 6.04 2.75 19.81
N LEU A 78 6.36 1.65 19.12
CA LEU A 78 7.31 0.63 19.59
C LEU A 78 8.76 0.89 19.12
N ASP A 79 9.00 1.98 18.38
CA ASP A 79 10.28 2.25 17.71
C ASP A 79 10.74 1.11 16.77
N GLN A 80 9.78 0.41 16.16
CA GLN A 80 9.98 -0.71 15.24
C GLN A 80 9.49 -0.35 13.84
N VAL A 81 9.79 0.87 13.38
CA VAL A 81 9.29 1.40 12.11
C VAL A 81 9.77 0.58 10.92
N LEU A 82 10.99 0.03 10.98
CA LEU A 82 11.53 -0.86 9.93
C LEU A 82 10.65 -2.09 9.73
N ILE A 83 10.26 -2.75 10.83
CA ILE A 83 9.40 -3.94 10.79
C ILE A 83 8.02 -3.57 10.25
N ALA A 84 7.44 -2.46 10.73
CA ALA A 84 6.15 -1.98 10.25
C ALA A 84 6.17 -1.68 8.74
N LEU A 85 7.19 -0.97 8.25
CA LEU A 85 7.35 -0.66 6.83
C LEU A 85 7.57 -1.92 5.97
N ALA A 86 8.36 -2.88 6.46
CA ALA A 86 8.58 -4.16 5.78
C ALA A 86 7.27 -4.96 5.65
N VAL A 87 6.49 -5.05 6.74
CA VAL A 87 5.18 -5.71 6.75
C VAL A 87 4.21 -5.00 5.81
N LEU A 88 4.12 -3.67 5.87
CA LEU A 88 3.26 -2.89 4.98
C LEU A 88 3.60 -3.09 3.51
N THR A 89 4.89 -3.07 3.19
CA THR A 89 5.38 -3.27 1.82
C THR A 89 5.01 -4.67 1.34
N GLY A 90 5.35 -5.70 2.11
CA GLY A 90 5.07 -7.09 1.77
C GLY A 90 3.57 -7.33 1.54
N LEU A 91 2.72 -6.88 2.45
CA LEU A 91 1.26 -7.03 2.35
C LEU A 91 0.67 -6.25 1.16
N ALA A 92 1.19 -5.07 0.86
CA ALA A 92 0.75 -4.28 -0.29
C ALA A 92 1.05 -5.01 -1.61
N PHE A 93 2.29 -5.47 -1.81
CA PHE A 93 2.66 -6.21 -3.03
C PHE A 93 1.93 -7.55 -3.13
N PHE A 94 1.74 -8.26 -2.01
CA PHE A 94 0.94 -9.48 -1.98
C PHE A 94 -0.49 -9.23 -2.44
N THR A 95 -1.13 -8.16 -1.95
CA THR A 95 -2.49 -7.77 -2.34
C THR A 95 -2.57 -7.42 -3.83
N VAL A 96 -1.55 -6.74 -4.37
CA VAL A 96 -1.45 -6.47 -5.83
C VAL A 96 -1.43 -7.77 -6.62
N GLY A 97 -0.58 -8.73 -6.22
CA GLY A 97 -0.51 -10.04 -6.85
C GLY A 97 -1.84 -10.79 -6.82
N GLN A 98 -2.51 -10.82 -5.66
CA GLN A 98 -3.85 -11.42 -5.52
C GLN A 98 -4.86 -10.80 -6.49
N ARG A 99 -4.90 -9.48 -6.60
CA ARG A 99 -5.80 -8.77 -7.52
C ARG A 99 -5.48 -9.08 -8.98
N LEU A 100 -4.21 -9.10 -9.35
CA LEU A 100 -3.79 -9.42 -10.72
C LEU A 100 -4.18 -10.85 -11.12
N VAL A 101 -3.91 -11.83 -10.26
CA VAL A 101 -4.29 -13.23 -10.50
C VAL A 101 -5.80 -13.40 -10.60
N TYR A 102 -6.56 -12.76 -9.71
CA TYR A 102 -8.03 -12.81 -9.74
C TYR A 102 -8.60 -12.23 -11.04
N VAL A 103 -8.10 -11.06 -11.48
CA VAL A 103 -8.51 -10.45 -12.75
C VAL A 103 -8.16 -11.35 -13.93
N TRP A 104 -6.95 -11.92 -13.95
CA TRP A 104 -6.49 -12.80 -15.02
C TRP A 104 -7.30 -14.09 -15.15
N GLN A 105 -7.73 -14.68 -14.03
CA GLN A 105 -8.62 -15.84 -14.03
C GLN A 105 -10.00 -15.48 -14.60
N LYS A 106 -10.55 -14.32 -14.19
CA LYS A 106 -11.85 -13.81 -14.67
C LYS A 106 -11.84 -13.48 -16.16
N THR A 107 -10.73 -13.00 -16.72
CA THR A 107 -10.61 -12.69 -18.16
C THR A 107 -10.31 -13.91 -19.03
N ARG A 108 -9.76 -15.01 -18.49
CA ARG A 108 -9.54 -16.27 -19.24
C ARG A 108 -10.73 -17.24 -19.20
N GLY A 109 -11.65 -17.06 -18.26
CA GLY A 109 -12.81 -17.93 -18.06
C GLY A 109 -14.10 -17.47 -18.76
N GLY A 110 -14.04 -16.45 -19.61
CA GLY A 110 -15.15 -15.97 -20.46
C GLY A 110 -14.71 -15.89 -21.91
#